data_AF-A0A0N4Y7W4-F1
#
_entry.id   AF-A0A0N4Y7W4-F1
#
_cell.length_a   1.000
_cell.length_b   1.000
_cell.length_c   1.000
_cell.angle_alpha   90.00
_cell.angle_beta   90.00
_cell.angle_gamma   90.00
#
_symmetry.space_group_name_H-M   'P 1'
#
loop_
_entity.id
_entity.type
_entity.pdbx_description
1 polymer ?
#
loop_
_entity_poly.entity_id
_entity_poly.type
_entity_poly.pdbx_seq_one_letter_code
_entity_poly.pdbx_strand_id
1 'polypeptide(L)'
;MPNPVCDNCAPAVELTCPKENLCDFTKLKRTQNAAHCSTYSCASGQMIAYLGLESTAVAGAVCDRDDQLKWKTPGGETYGETLQATCAYREWQYP
;
A
#
# COMPACT_ATOMS: atom_id res chain seq x y z
N MET A 1 -8.63 -13.26 -27.17
CA MET A 1 -7.52 -13.53 -26.23
C MET A 1 -7.94 -12.97 -24.88
N PRO A 2 -7.85 -13.71 -23.76
CA PRO A 2 -8.23 -13.12 -22.47
C PRO A 2 -7.26 -11.98 -22.17
N ASN A 3 -7.79 -10.79 -21.89
CA ASN A 3 -7.00 -9.58 -21.65
C ASN A 3 -5.97 -9.87 -20.54
N PRO A 4 -4.68 -9.53 -20.74
CA PRO A 4 -3.73 -9.57 -19.63
C PRO A 4 -4.14 -8.46 -18.66
N VAL A 5 -4.93 -8.81 -17.65
CA VAL A 5 -5.08 -8.00 -16.45
C VAL A 5 -3.69 -7.98 -15.85
N CYS A 6 -3.04 -6.81 -15.76
CA CYS A 6 -1.69 -6.72 -15.19
C CYS A 6 -1.64 -7.48 -13.87
N ASP A 7 -0.58 -8.28 -13.73
CA ASP A 7 -0.43 -9.30 -12.70
C ASP A 7 -0.80 -8.78 -11.31
N ASN A 8 -1.56 -9.59 -10.59
CA ASN A 8 -1.96 -9.29 -9.23
C ASN A 8 -0.82 -9.69 -8.30
N CYS A 9 -0.03 -8.71 -7.84
CA CYS A 9 0.81 -8.90 -6.67
C CYS A 9 -0.03 -9.45 -5.50
N ALA A 10 0.64 -10.15 -4.58
CA ALA A 10 0.02 -10.72 -3.40
C ALA A 10 -0.78 -9.64 -2.63
N PRO A 11 -1.93 -9.99 -2.02
CA PRO A 11 -2.69 -9.06 -1.20
C PRO A 11 -1.82 -8.41 -0.13
N ALA A 12 -2.11 -7.16 0.20
CA ALA A 12 -1.47 -6.50 1.33
C ALA A 12 -1.72 -7.27 2.62
N VAL A 13 -0.73 -7.28 3.50
CA VAL A 13 -0.81 -7.78 4.87
C VAL A 13 -0.87 -6.58 5.81
N GLU A 14 -1.62 -6.72 6.89
CA GLU A 14 -1.74 -5.65 7.89
C GLU A 14 -0.38 -5.35 8.53
N LEU A 15 -0.01 -4.06 8.50
CA LEU A 15 1.11 -3.53 9.25
C LEU A 15 0.69 -3.24 10.69
N THR A 16 1.50 -3.65 11.66
CA THR A 16 1.31 -3.27 13.07
C THR A 16 1.24 -1.76 13.21
N CYS A 17 0.15 -1.28 13.81
CA CYS A 17 -0.06 0.15 13.96
C CYS A 17 1.04 0.81 14.82
N PRO A 18 1.70 1.89 14.35
CA PRO A 18 2.60 2.67 15.19
C PRO A 18 1.87 3.26 16.39
N LYS A 19 2.49 3.27 17.58
CA LYS A 19 1.86 3.64 18.86
C LYS A 19 1.20 5.03 18.91
N GLU A 20 1.60 5.95 18.04
CA GLU A 20 1.10 7.34 18.00
C GLU A 20 -0.08 7.53 17.04
N ASN A 21 -0.53 6.45 16.39
CA ASN A 21 -1.60 6.50 15.41
C ASN A 21 -2.72 5.54 15.78
N LEU A 22 -3.92 5.89 15.33
CA LEU A 22 -5.01 4.95 15.20
C LEU A 22 -4.92 4.35 13.80
N CYS A 23 -4.94 3.03 13.63
CA CYS A 23 -4.89 2.41 12.32
C CYS A 23 -6.12 1.59 12.00
N ASP A 24 -6.49 1.57 10.72
CA ASP A 24 -7.60 0.77 10.20
C ASP A 24 -7.21 0.14 8.85
N PHE A 25 -6.82 -1.12 8.87
CA PHE A 25 -6.47 -1.87 7.66
C PHE A 25 -7.64 -2.02 6.68
N THR A 26 -8.89 -1.99 7.14
CA THR A 26 -10.08 -2.15 6.28
C THR A 26 -10.28 -0.97 5.32
N LYS A 27 -9.62 0.16 5.62
CA LYS A 27 -9.59 1.37 4.81
C LYS A 27 -8.54 1.33 3.72
N LEU A 28 -7.63 0.35 3.75
CA LEU A 28 -6.69 0.10 2.67
C LEU A 28 -7.46 -0.48 1.48
N LYS A 29 -7.56 0.28 0.40
CA LYS A 29 -8.30 -0.09 -0.79
C LYS A 29 -7.37 -0.48 -1.91
N ARG A 30 -7.68 -1.63 -2.51
CA ARG A 30 -7.09 -2.06 -3.76
C ARG A 30 -7.88 -1.47 -4.92
N THR A 31 -7.20 -0.83 -5.86
CA THR A 31 -7.78 -0.34 -7.11
C THR A 31 -6.86 -0.70 -8.28
N GLN A 32 -7.23 -0.33 -9.51
CA GLN A 32 -6.37 -0.48 -10.68
C GLN A 32 -6.03 0.90 -11.25
N ASN A 33 -4.77 1.09 -11.68
CA ASN A 33 -4.36 2.30 -12.37
C ASN A 33 -4.68 2.24 -13.87
N ALA A 34 -4.36 3.31 -14.61
CA ALA A 34 -4.59 3.38 -16.06
C ALA A 34 -3.81 2.32 -16.86
N ALA A 35 -2.72 1.79 -16.30
CA ALA A 35 -1.97 0.68 -16.85
C ALA A 35 -2.51 -0.69 -16.42
N HIS A 36 -3.70 -0.75 -15.81
CA HIS A 36 -4.34 -1.94 -15.26
C HIS A 36 -3.60 -2.65 -14.12
N CYS A 37 -2.52 -2.06 -13.58
CA CYS A 37 -1.80 -2.62 -12.44
C CYS A 37 -2.59 -2.43 -11.15
N SER A 38 -2.57 -3.43 -10.28
CA SER A 38 -3.10 -3.30 -8.92
C SER A 38 -2.35 -2.21 -8.16
N THR A 39 -3.11 -1.37 -7.47
CA THR A 39 -2.57 -0.35 -6.57
C THR A 39 -3.27 -0.43 -5.22
N TYR A 40 -2.59 0.02 -4.17
CA TYR A 40 -3.15 0.22 -2.85
C TYR A 40 -3.07 1.69 -2.45
N SER A 41 -4.14 2.19 -1.86
CA SER A 41 -4.21 3.51 -1.25
C SER A 41 -5.22 3.50 -0.10
N CYS A 42 -5.11 4.46 0.81
CA CYS A 42 -6.07 4.60 1.89
C CYS A 42 -7.29 5.39 1.43
N ALA A 43 -8.49 4.84 1.67
CA ALA A 43 -9.74 5.59 1.46
C ALA A 43 -9.86 6.79 2.42
N SER A 44 -9.23 6.69 3.59
CA SER A 44 -9.14 7.75 4.58
C SER A 44 -7.90 7.54 5.45
N GLY A 45 -7.34 8.64 5.95
CA GLY A 45 -6.07 8.63 6.66
C GLY A 45 -4.87 8.58 5.71
N GLN A 46 -3.69 8.39 6.29
CA GLN A 46 -2.43 8.29 5.57
C GLN A 46 -2.02 6.82 5.48
N MET A 47 -1.58 6.37 4.30
CA MET A 47 -1.04 5.02 4.18
C MET A 47 0.34 4.97 4.84
N ILE A 48 0.52 4.00 5.74
CA ILE A 48 1.80 3.66 6.34
C ILE A 48 2.17 2.27 5.83
N ALA A 49 3.42 2.10 5.37
CA ALA A 49 3.92 0.82 4.89
C ALA A 49 5.35 0.58 5.37
N TYR A 50 5.79 -0.68 5.40
CA TYR A 50 7.21 -0.99 5.59
C TYR A 50 7.99 -0.74 4.30
N LEU A 51 8.88 0.25 4.33
CA LEU A 51 9.88 0.50 3.29
C LEU A 51 11.27 0.27 3.90
N GLY A 52 12.01 -0.72 3.41
CA GLY A 52 13.34 -1.03 3.96
C GLY A 52 13.33 -1.41 5.45
N LEU A 53 12.26 -2.07 5.93
CA LEU A 53 12.02 -2.41 7.35
C LEU A 53 11.66 -1.22 8.26
N GLU A 54 11.50 -0.02 7.71
CA GLU A 54 11.04 1.16 8.44
C GLU A 54 9.57 1.46 8.12
N SER A 55 8.80 1.82 9.13
CA SER A 55 7.40 2.18 8.99
C SER A 55 7.30 3.63 8.52
N THR A 56 6.87 3.84 7.27
CA THR A 56 6.96 5.14 6.60
C THR A 56 5.61 5.58 6.03
N ALA A 57 5.38 6.88 6.11
CA ALA A 57 4.32 7.58 5.40
C ALA A 57 4.48 7.49 3.88
N VAL A 58 3.50 6.93 3.18
CA VAL A 58 3.58 6.73 1.73
C VAL A 58 2.29 7.17 1.03
N ALA A 59 2.43 7.57 -0.24
CA ALA A 59 1.29 7.99 -1.05
C ALA A 59 0.42 6.83 -1.54
N GLY A 60 0.97 5.62 -1.59
CA GLY A 60 0.30 4.43 -2.11
C GLY A 60 1.30 3.33 -2.42
N ALA A 61 0.80 2.21 -2.96
CA ALA A 61 1.63 1.17 -3.54
C ALA A 61 1.14 0.78 -4.93
N VAL A 62 2.05 0.45 -5.83
CA VAL A 62 1.78 0.00 -7.19
C VAL A 62 2.48 -1.33 -7.39
N CYS A 63 1.78 -2.30 -7.97
CA CYS A 63 2.38 -3.57 -8.37
C CYS A 63 3.23 -3.34 -9.63
N ASP A 64 4.54 -3.56 -9.52
CA ASP A 64 5.47 -3.50 -10.63
C ASP A 64 5.59 -4.88 -11.27
N ARG A 65 5.16 -4.97 -12.53
CA ARG A 65 5.22 -6.19 -13.32
C ARG A 65 6.64 -6.52 -13.78
N ASP A 66 7.43 -5.51 -14.12
CA ASP A 66 8.74 -5.68 -14.75
C ASP A 66 9.80 -6.12 -13.72
N ASP A 67 9.58 -5.79 -12.45
CA ASP A 67 10.43 -6.18 -11.33
C ASP A 67 9.82 -7.32 -10.49
N GLN A 68 9.49 -8.43 -11.16
CA GLN A 68 9.13 -9.71 -10.52
C GLN A 68 7.86 -9.64 -9.65
N LEU A 69 6.86 -8.83 -10.01
CA LEU A 69 5.61 -8.70 -9.25
C LEU A 69 5.83 -8.19 -7.82
N LYS A 70 6.73 -7.22 -7.66
CA LYS A 70 6.98 -6.54 -6.39
C LYS A 70 6.11 -5.30 -6.24
N TRP A 71 5.75 -5.00 -5.01
CA TRP A 71 5.13 -3.73 -4.65
C TRP A 71 6.18 -2.63 -4.62
N LYS A 72 5.83 -1.46 -5.18
CA LYS A 72 6.65 -0.24 -5.17
C LYS A 72 5.86 1.00 -4.78
N THR A 73 6.55 2.03 -4.29
CA THR A 73 5.98 3.38 -4.15
C THR A 73 5.67 3.94 -5.55
N PRO A 74 4.77 4.94 -5.68
CA PRO A 74 4.58 5.65 -6.94
C PRO A 74 5.86 6.31 -7.49
N GLY A 75 6.85 6.57 -6.62
CA GLY A 75 8.17 7.09 -6.98
C GLY A 75 9.18 6.02 -7.40
N GLY A 76 8.84 4.73 -7.31
CA GLY A 76 9.67 3.61 -7.77
C GLY A 76 10.50 2.91 -6.69
N GLU A 77 10.36 3.26 -5.41
CA GLU A 77 11.06 2.58 -4.31
C GLU A 77 10.38 1.24 -3.99
N THR A 78 11.16 0.20 -3.74
CA THR A 78 10.63 -1.17 -3.59
C THR A 78 10.22 -1.48 -2.15
N TYR A 79 8.97 -1.91 -1.96
CA TYR A 79 8.48 -2.52 -0.71
C TYR A 79 8.89 -3.99 -0.61
N GLY A 80 8.87 -4.71 -1.74
CA GLY A 80 9.15 -6.15 -1.83
C GLY A 80 7.95 -6.94 -2.37
N GLU A 81 8.01 -8.26 -2.27
CA GLU A 81 6.94 -9.15 -2.77
C GLU A 81 5.66 -9.06 -1.91
N THR A 82 5.82 -8.79 -0.62
CA THR A 82 4.70 -8.63 0.32
C THR A 82 4.61 -7.18 0.77
N LEU A 83 3.47 -6.55 0.49
CA LEU A 83 3.17 -5.22 1.00
C LEU A 83 2.61 -5.34 2.42
N GLN A 84 3.37 -4.89 3.41
CA GLN A 84 2.86 -4.68 4.77
C GLN A 84 2.44 -3.22 4.92
N ALA A 85 1.14 -2.96 5.00
CA ALA A 85 0.63 -1.61 5.08
C ALA A 85 -0.63 -1.50 5.94
N THR A 86 -0.92 -0.29 6.41
CA THR A 86 -2.17 0.06 7.10
C THR A 86 -2.51 1.53 6.83
N CYS A 87 -3.75 1.93 7.13
CA CYS A 87 -4.16 3.33 7.07
C CYS A 87 -4.14 3.90 8.47
N ALA A 88 -3.32 4.93 8.68
CA ALA A 88 -3.15 5.59 9.96
C ALA A 88 -3.85 6.95 10.01
N TYR A 89 -4.38 7.27 11.17
CA TYR A 89 -4.89 8.57 11.57
C TYR A 89 -4.04 9.03 12.75
N ARG A 90 -3.68 10.31 12.80
CA ARG A 90 -3.09 10.87 14.02
C ARG A 90 -4.10 10.73 15.14
N GLU A 91 -3.74 10.07 16.23
CA GLU A 91 -4.54 10.22 17.45
C GLU A 91 -4.44 11.70 17.85
N TRP A 92 -5.59 12.34 18.08
CA TRP A 92 -5.78 13.71 18.56
C TRP A 92 -5.78 14.85 17.52
N GLN A 93 -6.98 15.14 17.02
CA GLN A 93 -7.64 16.45 17.19
C GLN A 93 -9.16 16.20 17.25
N TYR A 94 -9.65 15.62 18.36
CA TYR A 94 -11.05 15.80 18.74
C TYR A 94 -11.09 17.03 19.67
N PRO A 95 -11.92 18.06 19.39
CA PRO A 95 -12.13 19.16 20.32
C PRO A 95 -12.80 18.70 21.62
#